data_AF-A0A7S0HXI5-F1
#
_entry.id   AF-A0A7S0HXI5-F1
#
_cell.length_a   1.000
_cell.length_b   1.000
_cell.length_c   1.000
_cell.angle_alpha   90.00
_cell.angle_beta   90.00
_cell.angle_gamma   90.00
#
_symmetry.space_group_name_H-M   'P 1'
#
loop_
_entity.id
_entity.type
_entity.pdbx_description
1 polymer ?
#
loop_
_entity_poly.entity_id
_entity_poly.type
_entity_poly.pdbx_seq_one_letter_code
_entity_poly.pdbx_strand_id
1 'polypeptide(L)'
;EEEEEGDDEDEEEDEGAAKGGQGLRRPDGAISDPWLVREYVEQLVLPEVNEACLNLLQELGRFQERLYLKDPLKATAKKRYLCGLREVLRALKTNKAKAIIVVHNVERIESENGLDDVVAQLMQLSRQKQEWVYDDEKKASTQQLVPREEPVPIIYAFTRKQLAKALKRSVRTSVVAVLNYDGAGEHFAKMVGLAKEARRRWQELSAPWLLPSQRQPERSLVLRTVEGRQQPIDPLLLHAQTGLVEYE
;
A
#
# COMPACT_ATOMS: atom_id res chain seq x y z
N GLU A 1 -58.40 11.90 -39.65
CA GLU A 1 -58.33 10.91 -38.57
C GLU A 1 -56.86 10.59 -38.44
N GLU A 2 -56.24 11.33 -37.53
CA GLU A 2 -54.82 11.35 -37.24
C GLU A 2 -54.54 10.18 -36.29
N GLU A 3 -53.56 9.34 -36.62
CA GLU A 3 -53.04 8.30 -35.73
C GLU A 3 -51.84 8.90 -34.99
N GLU A 4 -52.05 9.22 -33.71
CA GLU A 4 -51.03 9.64 -32.76
C GLU A 4 -50.84 8.55 -31.68
N GLU A 5 -49.56 8.31 -31.37
CA GLU A 5 -48.98 7.93 -30.06
C GLU A 5 -49.22 6.50 -29.51
N GLY A 6 -48.23 5.82 -28.92
CA GLY A 6 -46.91 6.25 -28.48
C GLY A 6 -45.97 5.06 -28.18
N ASP A 7 -44.67 5.33 -28.32
CA ASP A 7 -43.56 4.49 -27.90
C ASP A 7 -43.36 4.65 -26.38
N ASP A 8 -43.37 3.55 -25.63
CA ASP A 8 -42.99 3.51 -24.22
C ASP A 8 -41.44 3.46 -24.11
N GLU A 9 -40.82 4.61 -23.83
CA GLU A 9 -39.44 4.71 -23.35
C GLU A 9 -39.44 4.65 -21.81
N ASP A 10 -38.96 3.52 -21.25
CA ASP A 10 -38.70 3.39 -19.81
C ASP A 10 -37.46 4.23 -19.41
N GLU A 11 -37.67 5.47 -18.99
CA GLU A 11 -36.71 6.27 -18.22
C GLU A 11 -36.76 5.86 -16.73
N GLU A 12 -35.79 5.06 -16.26
CA GLU A 12 -35.59 4.84 -14.83
C GLU A 12 -34.90 6.06 -14.18
N GLU A 13 -35.69 6.89 -13.50
CA GLU A 13 -35.21 7.94 -12.60
C GLU A 13 -34.63 7.33 -11.30
N ASP A 14 -33.32 7.50 -11.07
CA ASP A 14 -32.61 7.11 -9.84
C ASP A 14 -32.80 8.20 -8.76
N GLU A 15 -33.89 8.11 -7.98
CA GLU A 15 -34.13 8.97 -6.83
C GLU A 15 -33.25 8.59 -5.63
N GLY A 16 -32.33 9.49 -5.29
CA GLY A 16 -31.41 9.37 -4.17
C GLY A 16 -32.08 9.37 -2.79
N ALA A 17 -31.97 8.23 -2.08
CA ALA A 17 -32.33 8.13 -0.67
C ALA A 17 -31.17 8.58 0.25
N ALA A 18 -31.22 9.83 0.69
CA ALA A 18 -30.40 10.35 1.79
C ALA A 18 -30.89 9.76 3.13
N LYS A 19 -30.15 8.81 3.71
CA LYS A 19 -30.35 8.38 5.11
C LYS A 19 -29.34 9.05 6.05
N GLY A 20 -29.84 10.02 6.81
CA GLY A 20 -29.16 10.60 7.96
C GLY A 20 -29.08 9.61 9.12
N GLY A 21 -27.97 8.90 9.20
CA GLY A 21 -27.39 8.47 10.48
C GLY A 21 -26.10 9.26 10.68
N GLN A 22 -25.69 9.57 11.91
CA GLN A 22 -24.30 9.93 12.19
C GLN A 22 -23.42 8.68 11.96
N GLY A 23 -23.30 8.28 10.70
CA GLY A 23 -22.54 7.13 10.25
C GLY A 23 -21.08 7.52 10.13
N LEU A 24 -20.21 6.59 10.53
CA LEU A 24 -18.78 6.78 10.35
C LEU A 24 -18.47 7.03 8.86
N ARG A 25 -17.86 8.18 8.54
CA ARG A 25 -17.52 8.59 7.16
C ARG A 25 -16.19 7.99 6.73
N ARG A 26 -15.87 7.92 5.44
CA ARG A 26 -14.50 7.57 5.01
C ARG A 26 -13.59 8.78 5.30
N PRO A 27 -12.30 8.61 5.69
CA PRO A 27 -11.38 9.74 5.75
C PRO A 27 -11.36 10.48 4.42
N ASP A 28 -11.46 11.81 4.48
CA ASP A 28 -11.52 12.62 3.27
C ASP A 28 -10.30 12.36 2.38
N GLY A 29 -10.55 11.95 1.14
CA GLY A 29 -9.52 11.64 0.14
C GLY A 29 -9.00 10.20 0.12
N ALA A 30 -9.35 9.30 1.04
CA ALA A 30 -8.95 7.90 0.91
C ALA A 30 -9.76 7.19 -0.21
N ILE A 31 -9.08 6.46 -1.11
CA ILE A 31 -9.76 5.77 -2.23
C ILE A 31 -10.11 4.32 -1.90
N SER A 32 -9.22 3.61 -1.21
CA SER A 32 -9.36 2.17 -1.02
C SER A 32 -10.41 1.83 0.03
N ASP A 33 -11.23 0.81 -0.26
CA ASP A 33 -12.10 0.23 0.76
C ASP A 33 -11.26 -0.29 1.93
N PRO A 34 -11.61 0.06 3.18
CA PRO A 34 -10.86 -0.37 4.36
C PRO A 34 -10.65 -1.88 4.46
N TRP A 35 -11.60 -2.65 3.90
CA TRP A 35 -11.58 -4.10 3.92
C TRP A 35 -10.55 -4.72 2.96
N LEU A 36 -10.04 -3.94 2.00
CA LEU A 36 -9.02 -4.35 1.04
C LEU A 36 -7.59 -4.00 1.50
N VAL A 37 -7.46 -3.29 2.63
CA VAL A 37 -6.17 -2.84 3.18
C VAL A 37 -5.69 -3.85 4.22
N ARG A 38 -4.43 -4.28 4.09
CA ARG A 38 -3.81 -5.28 4.97
C ARG A 38 -3.16 -4.67 6.22
N GLU A 39 -2.88 -5.52 7.19
CA GLU A 39 -2.34 -5.18 8.51
C GLU A 39 -0.95 -4.52 8.47
N TYR A 40 -0.14 -4.88 7.48
CA TYR A 40 1.20 -4.32 7.34
C TYR A 40 1.21 -2.88 6.79
N VAL A 41 0.06 -2.29 6.48
CA VAL A 41 -0.06 -0.96 5.86
C VAL A 41 -0.14 0.11 6.96
N GLU A 42 0.99 0.78 7.19
CA GLU A 42 1.13 1.88 8.16
C GLU A 42 1.07 3.26 7.44
N GLN A 43 0.08 3.47 6.57
CA GLN A 43 -0.06 4.68 5.76
C GLN A 43 -1.49 4.81 5.21
N LEU A 44 -2.02 6.03 5.11
CA LEU A 44 -3.26 6.27 4.36
C LEU A 44 -3.01 6.04 2.85
N VAL A 45 -3.95 5.35 2.20
CA VAL A 45 -3.91 5.10 0.75
C VAL A 45 -4.66 6.23 0.04
N LEU A 46 -3.90 7.25 -0.36
CA LEU A 46 -4.41 8.47 -0.98
C LEU A 46 -4.18 8.50 -2.52
N PRO A 47 -5.05 9.17 -3.30
CA PRO A 47 -4.93 9.35 -4.76
C PRO A 47 -3.60 9.94 -5.16
N GLU A 48 -3.17 10.96 -4.44
CA GLU A 48 -2.00 11.76 -4.76
C GLU A 48 -0.73 10.92 -4.62
N VAL A 49 -0.71 9.99 -3.63
CA VAL A 49 0.39 9.02 -3.48
C VAL A 49 0.39 8.05 -4.65
N ASN A 50 -0.76 7.51 -5.03
CA ASN A 50 -0.88 6.59 -6.17
C ASN A 50 -0.44 7.27 -7.48
N GLU A 51 -0.86 8.51 -7.72
CA GLU A 51 -0.49 9.29 -8.90
C GLU A 51 1.02 9.59 -8.92
N ALA A 52 1.60 9.99 -7.79
CA ALA A 52 3.03 10.22 -7.69
C ALA A 52 3.84 8.94 -7.94
N CYS A 53 3.41 7.81 -7.38
CA CYS A 53 4.01 6.50 -7.67
C CYS A 53 3.89 6.14 -9.16
N LEU A 54 2.73 6.42 -9.79
CA LEU A 54 2.49 6.11 -11.20
C LEU A 54 3.43 6.91 -12.10
N ASN A 55 3.52 8.23 -11.87
CA ASN A 55 4.40 9.12 -12.62
C ASN A 55 5.86 8.70 -12.52
N LEU A 56 6.33 8.33 -11.32
CA LEU A 56 7.68 7.79 -11.14
C LEU A 56 7.88 6.49 -11.94
N LEU A 57 6.98 5.51 -11.81
CA LEU A 57 7.11 4.23 -12.49
C LEU A 57 7.09 4.36 -14.02
N GLN A 58 6.27 5.27 -14.55
CA GLN A 58 6.20 5.56 -15.99
C GLN A 58 7.53 6.15 -16.51
N GLU A 59 8.10 7.14 -15.81
CA GLU A 59 9.38 7.74 -16.21
C GLU A 59 10.55 6.73 -16.09
N LEU A 60 10.58 5.93 -15.03
CA LEU A 60 11.58 4.86 -14.90
C LEU A 60 11.44 3.81 -16.00
N GLY A 61 10.20 3.45 -16.37
CA GLY A 61 9.89 2.56 -17.49
C GLY A 61 10.40 3.14 -18.81
N ARG A 62 10.05 4.39 -19.11
CA ARG A 62 10.51 5.11 -20.31
C ARG A 62 12.03 5.15 -20.40
N PHE A 63 12.73 5.40 -19.30
CA PHE A 63 14.19 5.42 -19.30
C PHE A 63 14.81 4.04 -19.50
N GLN A 64 14.19 2.99 -18.94
CA GLN A 64 14.60 1.61 -19.14
C GLN A 64 14.40 1.18 -20.60
N GLU A 65 13.26 1.52 -21.20
CA GLU A 65 12.95 1.24 -22.62
C GLU A 65 13.94 1.95 -23.56
N ARG A 66 14.20 3.24 -23.33
CA ARG A 66 15.21 3.99 -24.11
C ARG A 66 16.60 3.38 -24.03
N LEU A 67 17.00 2.87 -22.86
CA LEU A 67 18.28 2.19 -22.69
C LEU A 67 18.27 0.83 -23.40
N TYR A 68 17.17 0.08 -23.33
CA TYR A 68 17.02 -1.22 -23.99
C TYR A 68 17.11 -1.11 -25.51
N LEU A 69 16.47 -0.09 -26.10
CA LEU A 69 16.54 0.18 -27.54
C LEU A 69 17.97 0.53 -28.01
N LYS A 70 18.78 1.16 -27.15
CA LYS A 70 20.17 1.51 -27.46
C LYS A 70 21.15 0.36 -27.22
N ASP A 71 21.01 -0.32 -26.09
CA ASP A 71 21.90 -1.39 -25.65
C ASP A 71 21.14 -2.37 -24.73
N PRO A 72 20.65 -3.49 -25.28
CA PRO A 72 19.91 -4.50 -24.52
C PRO A 72 20.71 -5.13 -23.37
N LEU A 73 22.03 -5.32 -23.56
CA LEU A 73 22.90 -5.94 -22.57
C LEU A 73 23.09 -5.00 -21.36
N LYS A 74 23.36 -3.72 -21.62
CA LYS A 74 23.46 -2.72 -20.54
C LYS A 74 22.13 -2.50 -19.84
N ALA A 75 21.01 -2.50 -20.57
CA ALA A 75 19.68 -2.35 -19.97
C ALA A 75 19.37 -3.49 -18.99
N THR A 76 19.75 -4.73 -19.35
CA THR A 76 19.56 -5.90 -18.49
C THR A 76 20.44 -5.82 -17.23
N ALA A 77 21.66 -5.31 -17.35
CA ALA A 77 22.59 -5.14 -16.22
C ALA A 77 22.22 -3.97 -15.30
N LYS A 78 21.79 -2.83 -15.87
CA LYS A 78 21.46 -1.59 -15.16
C LYS A 78 19.95 -1.36 -15.10
N LYS A 79 19.26 -2.24 -14.40
CA LYS A 79 17.82 -2.09 -14.14
C LYS A 79 17.56 -0.87 -13.24
N ARG A 80 16.58 -0.05 -13.61
CA ARG A 80 16.14 1.09 -12.78
C ARG A 80 15.18 0.71 -11.66
N TYR A 81 14.39 -0.34 -11.88
CA TYR A 81 13.48 -0.92 -10.88
C TYR A 81 13.43 -2.45 -11.00
N LEU A 82 13.02 -3.12 -9.93
CA LEU A 82 12.78 -4.57 -9.85
C LEU A 82 11.36 -4.85 -9.39
N CYS A 83 10.83 -6.01 -9.78
CA CYS A 83 9.45 -6.40 -9.48
C CYS A 83 9.43 -7.76 -8.81
N GLY A 84 8.61 -7.90 -7.77
CA GLY A 84 8.39 -9.17 -7.09
C GLY A 84 9.15 -9.29 -5.77
N LEU A 85 8.54 -9.99 -4.83
CA LEU A 85 8.96 -10.03 -3.43
C LEU A 85 10.40 -10.55 -3.27
N ARG A 86 10.73 -11.68 -3.91
CA ARG A 86 12.06 -12.31 -3.80
C ARG A 86 13.17 -11.44 -4.38
N GLU A 87 12.92 -10.77 -5.51
CA GLU A 87 13.88 -9.87 -6.14
C GLU A 87 14.13 -8.64 -5.27
N VAL A 88 13.06 -8.06 -4.71
CA VAL A 88 13.12 -6.90 -3.83
C VAL A 88 13.86 -7.22 -2.54
N LEU A 89 13.61 -8.37 -1.92
CA LEU A 89 14.37 -8.84 -0.76
C LEU A 89 15.86 -8.94 -1.06
N ARG A 90 16.24 -9.47 -2.23
CA ARG A 90 17.65 -9.55 -2.64
C ARG A 90 18.26 -8.15 -2.84
N ALA A 91 17.50 -7.20 -3.37
CA ALA A 91 17.94 -5.82 -3.54
C ALA A 91 18.15 -5.09 -2.20
N LEU A 92 17.32 -5.39 -1.20
CA LEU A 92 17.49 -4.90 0.17
C LEU A 92 18.75 -5.47 0.85
N LYS A 93 18.97 -6.79 0.76
CA LYS A 93 20.16 -7.46 1.31
C LYS A 93 21.46 -6.91 0.70
N THR A 94 21.42 -6.55 -0.59
CA THR A 94 22.55 -5.96 -1.31
C THR A 94 22.64 -4.44 -1.21
N ASN A 95 21.78 -3.79 -0.41
CA ASN A 95 21.73 -2.34 -0.22
C ASN A 95 21.57 -1.52 -1.52
N LYS A 96 20.98 -2.12 -2.56
CA LYS A 96 20.74 -1.46 -3.86
C LYS A 96 19.40 -0.75 -3.95
N ALA A 97 18.42 -1.15 -3.13
CA ALA A 97 17.10 -0.54 -3.12
C ALA A 97 17.13 0.85 -2.46
N LYS A 98 16.57 1.85 -3.16
CA LYS A 98 16.45 3.24 -2.68
C LYS A 98 15.06 3.56 -2.15
N ALA A 99 14.02 2.91 -2.67
CA ALA A 99 12.66 2.94 -2.14
C ALA A 99 11.92 1.66 -2.54
N ILE A 100 10.84 1.36 -1.82
CA ILE A 100 9.98 0.21 -2.10
C ILE A 100 8.53 0.67 -2.19
N ILE A 101 7.83 0.24 -3.23
CA ILE A 101 6.40 0.42 -3.40
C ILE A 101 5.73 -0.93 -3.14
N VAL A 102 4.85 -0.99 -2.16
CA VAL A 102 4.12 -2.20 -1.74
C VAL A 102 2.63 -1.97 -1.98
N VAL A 103 1.96 -2.92 -2.62
CA VAL A 103 0.49 -2.88 -2.76
C VAL A 103 -0.18 -3.01 -1.41
N HIS A 104 -1.33 -2.36 -1.21
CA HIS A 104 -2.05 -2.45 0.06
C HIS A 104 -2.86 -3.75 0.22
N ASN A 105 -2.93 -4.60 -0.82
CA ASN A 105 -3.81 -5.78 -0.88
C ASN A 105 -3.11 -7.08 -1.32
N VAL A 106 -1.92 -7.35 -0.76
CA VAL A 106 -1.21 -8.64 -0.93
C VAL A 106 -2.07 -9.81 -0.44
N GLU A 107 -2.10 -10.89 -1.25
CA GLU A 107 -2.79 -12.16 -0.97
C GLU A 107 -2.29 -12.81 0.33
N ARG A 108 -3.21 -13.40 1.11
CA ARG A 108 -2.89 -14.19 2.30
C ARG A 108 -2.43 -15.58 1.88
N ILE A 109 -1.21 -15.95 2.28
CA ILE A 109 -0.74 -17.32 2.24
C ILE A 109 -0.01 -17.58 3.56
N GLU A 110 -0.67 -18.32 4.45
CA GLU A 110 -0.26 -18.64 5.82
C GLU A 110 0.50 -19.97 5.93
N SER A 111 1.13 -20.42 4.83
CA SER A 111 2.05 -21.56 4.87
C SER A 111 3.40 -21.14 5.48
N GLU A 112 4.18 -22.10 6.01
CA GLU A 112 5.58 -21.86 6.36
C GLU A 112 6.32 -21.25 5.15
N ASN A 113 7.04 -20.15 5.35
CA ASN A 113 7.67 -19.34 4.29
C ASN A 113 6.67 -18.73 3.29
N GLY A 114 5.45 -18.44 3.76
CA GLY A 114 4.37 -17.83 3.00
C GLY A 114 4.65 -16.38 2.59
N LEU A 115 3.69 -15.75 1.89
CA LEU A 115 3.86 -14.36 1.46
C LEU A 115 3.95 -13.40 2.65
N ASP A 116 3.29 -13.72 3.76
CA ASP A 116 3.23 -12.86 4.92
C ASP A 116 4.59 -12.80 5.65
N ASP A 117 5.28 -13.94 5.77
CA ASP A 117 6.66 -14.00 6.28
C ASP A 117 7.61 -13.17 5.42
N VAL A 118 7.45 -13.24 4.10
CA VAL A 118 8.28 -12.53 3.13
C VAL A 118 8.04 -11.02 3.21
N VAL A 119 6.80 -10.58 3.42
CA VAL A 119 6.45 -9.17 3.64
C VAL A 119 7.01 -8.71 4.99
N ALA A 120 6.90 -9.49 6.06
CA ALA A 120 7.50 -9.16 7.35
C ALA A 120 9.02 -9.01 7.27
N GLN A 121 9.71 -9.94 6.59
CA GLN A 121 11.15 -9.83 6.32
C GLN A 121 11.51 -8.58 5.52
N LEU A 122 10.67 -8.19 4.56
CA LEU A 122 10.85 -6.97 3.78
C LEU A 122 10.78 -5.72 4.67
N MET A 123 9.80 -5.66 5.58
CA MET A 123 9.67 -4.56 6.54
C MET A 123 10.92 -4.48 7.43
N GLN A 124 11.40 -5.62 7.95
CA GLN A 124 12.60 -5.67 8.78
C GLN A 124 13.85 -5.19 8.02
N LEU A 125 14.10 -5.70 6.81
CA LEU A 125 15.27 -5.35 6.00
C LEU A 125 15.22 -3.93 5.42
N SER A 126 14.05 -3.28 5.43
CA SER A 126 13.94 -1.85 5.13
C SER A 126 14.51 -0.97 6.24
N ARG A 127 14.43 -1.42 7.50
CA ARG A 127 14.91 -0.72 8.70
C ARG A 127 16.32 -1.15 9.09
N GLN A 128 16.67 -2.41 8.83
CA GLN A 128 17.97 -3.01 9.17
C GLN A 128 18.72 -3.44 7.90
N LYS A 129 20.04 -3.24 7.87
CA LYS A 129 20.93 -3.77 6.84
C LYS A 129 21.71 -4.96 7.40
N GLN A 130 22.09 -5.87 6.51
CA GLN A 130 23.05 -6.91 6.83
C GLN A 130 24.45 -6.35 6.64
N GLU A 131 25.26 -6.42 7.69
CA GLU A 131 26.65 -5.93 7.69
C GLU A 131 27.55 -7.03 8.24
N TRP A 132 28.71 -7.21 7.61
CA TRP A 132 29.71 -8.15 8.09
C TRP A 132 30.49 -7.47 9.21
N VAL A 133 30.35 -8.01 10.41
CA VAL A 133 31.07 -7.56 11.60
C VAL A 133 32.12 -8.61 11.93
N TYR A 134 33.38 -8.18 12.03
CA TYR A 134 34.45 -9.04 12.51
C TYR A 134 34.36 -9.14 14.03
N ASP A 135 34.28 -10.37 14.53
CA ASP A 135 34.30 -10.66 15.96
C ASP A 135 35.73 -10.99 16.37
N ASP A 136 36.36 -10.10 17.14
CA ASP A 136 37.74 -10.23 17.59
C ASP A 136 37.94 -11.46 18.49
N GLU A 137 36.92 -11.85 19.27
CA GLU A 137 36.98 -13.01 20.17
C GLU A 137 36.97 -14.32 19.38
N LYS A 138 36.10 -14.40 18.36
CA LYS A 138 35.94 -15.61 17.53
C LYS A 138 36.87 -15.64 16.32
N LYS A 139 37.59 -14.55 16.07
CA LYS A 139 38.44 -14.34 14.88
C LYS A 139 37.70 -14.65 13.57
N ALA A 140 36.40 -14.38 13.53
CA ALA A 140 35.51 -14.74 12.44
C ALA A 140 34.58 -13.58 12.09
N SER A 141 34.28 -13.42 10.80
CA SER A 141 33.28 -12.46 10.34
C SER A 141 31.90 -13.07 10.44
N THR A 142 30.98 -12.41 11.13
CA THR A 142 29.56 -12.82 11.23
C THR A 142 28.69 -11.76 10.58
N GLN A 143 27.66 -12.17 9.85
CA GLN A 143 26.64 -11.23 9.36
C GLN A 143 25.71 -10.86 10.51
N GLN A 144 25.66 -9.57 10.84
CA GLN A 144 24.76 -9.03 11.84
C GLN A 144 23.73 -8.10 11.18
N LEU A 145 22.55 -8.01 11.78
CA LEU A 145 21.52 -7.04 11.40
C LEU A 145 21.77 -5.75 12.16
N VAL A 146 22.25 -4.74 11.44
CA VAL A 146 22.53 -3.41 11.98
C VAL A 146 21.44 -2.46 11.51
N PRO A 147 20.92 -1.57 12.37
CA PRO A 147 20.00 -0.50 11.94
C PRO A 147 20.61 0.33 10.80
N ARG A 148 19.78 0.72 9.84
CA ARG A 148 20.19 1.68 8.82
C ARG A 148 20.17 3.09 9.41
N GLU A 149 21.17 3.90 9.07
CA GLU A 149 21.14 5.35 9.37
C GLU A 149 19.90 6.00 8.76
N GLU A 150 19.64 5.68 7.49
CA GLU A 150 18.43 6.06 6.79
C GLU A 150 17.63 4.81 6.39
N PRO A 151 16.43 4.58 6.95
CA PRO A 151 15.60 3.46 6.55
C PRO A 151 15.15 3.63 5.10
N VAL A 152 15.09 2.52 4.37
CA VAL A 152 14.59 2.53 2.99
C VAL A 152 13.09 2.84 3.03
N PRO A 153 12.62 3.93 2.41
CA PRO A 153 11.21 4.31 2.47
C PRO A 153 10.34 3.24 1.79
N ILE A 154 9.34 2.79 2.54
CA ILE A 154 8.26 1.95 2.05
C ILE A 154 7.05 2.85 1.79
N ILE A 155 6.50 2.77 0.59
CA ILE A 155 5.32 3.50 0.15
C ILE A 155 4.23 2.48 -0.14
N TYR A 156 3.07 2.66 0.48
CA TYR A 156 1.91 1.82 0.21
C TYR A 156 1.04 2.48 -0.86
N ALA A 157 0.94 1.83 -2.02
CA ALA A 157 0.23 2.35 -3.17
C ALA A 157 -0.29 1.23 -4.05
N PHE A 158 -1.41 1.48 -4.73
CA PHE A 158 -2.08 0.56 -5.66
C PHE A 158 -2.62 -0.74 -5.08
N THR A 159 -3.60 -1.28 -5.79
CA THR A 159 -3.93 -2.70 -5.78
C THR A 159 -2.98 -3.49 -6.70
N ARG A 160 -2.89 -4.81 -6.53
CA ARG A 160 -2.14 -5.70 -7.46
C ARG A 160 -2.51 -5.52 -8.94
N LYS A 161 -3.79 -5.28 -9.23
CA LYS A 161 -4.27 -5.02 -10.60
C LYS A 161 -3.77 -3.68 -11.12
N GLN A 162 -3.87 -2.63 -10.31
CA GLN A 162 -3.41 -1.28 -10.66
C GLN A 162 -1.89 -1.25 -10.86
N LEU A 163 -1.11 -1.92 -10.00
CA LEU A 163 0.34 -1.96 -10.13
C LEU A 163 0.79 -2.70 -11.40
N ALA A 164 0.16 -3.83 -11.74
CA ALA A 164 0.44 -4.55 -12.98
C ALA A 164 0.16 -3.68 -14.22
N LYS A 165 -0.97 -2.95 -14.21
CA LYS A 165 -1.33 -1.99 -15.26
C LYS A 165 -0.33 -0.83 -15.36
N ALA A 166 0.09 -0.27 -14.22
CA ALA A 166 1.08 0.81 -14.16
C ALA A 166 2.43 0.41 -14.78
N LEU A 167 2.85 -0.84 -14.57
CA LEU A 167 4.09 -1.39 -15.12
C LEU A 167 3.96 -1.91 -16.56
N LYS A 168 2.76 -1.90 -17.15
CA LYS A 168 2.45 -2.55 -18.43
C LYS A 168 2.89 -4.02 -18.49
N ARG A 169 2.76 -4.74 -17.38
CA ARG A 169 3.12 -6.16 -17.27
C ARG A 169 1.88 -7.02 -17.06
N SER A 170 1.88 -8.19 -17.68
CA SER A 170 0.80 -9.18 -17.51
C SER A 170 0.81 -9.84 -16.13
N VAL A 171 2.01 -10.00 -15.53
CA VAL A 171 2.16 -10.66 -14.22
C VAL A 171 1.73 -9.74 -13.09
N ARG A 172 0.76 -10.21 -12.29
CA ARG A 172 0.31 -9.56 -11.05
C ARG A 172 1.51 -9.43 -10.12
N THR A 173 1.96 -8.20 -9.93
CA THR A 173 3.11 -7.88 -9.09
C THR A 173 2.61 -7.25 -7.79
N SER A 174 3.20 -7.65 -6.67
CA SER A 174 2.84 -7.13 -5.34
C SER A 174 3.78 -6.02 -4.86
N VAL A 175 5.05 -6.05 -5.27
CA VAL A 175 6.07 -5.14 -4.76
C VAL A 175 7.00 -4.72 -5.88
N VAL A 176 7.42 -3.46 -5.85
CA VAL A 176 8.43 -2.88 -6.73
C VAL A 176 9.52 -2.22 -5.90
N ALA A 177 10.78 -2.47 -6.22
CA ALA A 177 11.91 -1.72 -5.67
C ALA A 177 12.45 -0.74 -6.71
N VAL A 178 12.62 0.51 -6.31
CA VAL A 178 13.35 1.53 -7.08
C VAL A 178 14.84 1.37 -6.77
N LEU A 179 15.65 1.12 -7.79
CA LEU A 179 17.11 0.95 -7.66
C LEU A 179 17.84 2.24 -8.03
N ASN A 180 17.42 2.88 -9.12
CA ASN A 180 18.03 4.10 -9.64
C ASN A 180 16.92 5.00 -10.18
N TYR A 181 16.88 6.24 -9.67
CA TYR A 181 15.93 7.27 -10.05
C TYR A 181 16.58 8.47 -10.77
N ASP A 182 17.78 8.30 -11.32
CA ASP A 182 18.52 9.36 -12.01
C ASP A 182 17.71 9.89 -13.21
N GLY A 183 17.46 11.21 -13.22
CA GLY A 183 16.59 11.86 -14.20
C GLY A 183 15.10 11.91 -13.81
N ALA A 184 14.70 11.28 -12.70
CA ALA A 184 13.35 11.31 -12.13
C ALA A 184 13.37 11.71 -10.63
N GLY A 185 14.38 12.48 -10.21
CA GLY A 185 14.59 12.87 -8.81
C GLY A 185 13.43 13.69 -8.23
N GLU A 186 12.85 14.59 -9.02
CA GLU A 186 11.68 15.39 -8.60
C GLU A 186 10.46 14.50 -8.32
N HIS A 187 10.16 13.56 -9.22
CA HIS A 187 9.07 12.60 -9.02
C HIS A 187 9.31 11.71 -7.79
N PHE A 188 10.56 11.28 -7.58
CA PHE A 188 10.94 10.49 -6.41
C PHE A 188 10.75 11.27 -5.10
N ALA A 189 11.23 12.52 -5.05
CA ALA A 189 11.08 13.38 -3.89
C ALA A 189 9.61 13.68 -3.58
N LYS A 190 8.80 13.98 -4.62
CA LYS A 190 7.36 14.20 -4.49
C LYS A 190 6.65 12.97 -3.92
N MET A 191 6.93 11.78 -4.45
CA MET A 191 6.36 10.52 -3.97
C MET A 191 6.71 10.28 -2.49
N VAL A 192 7.98 10.43 -2.11
CA VAL A 192 8.42 10.23 -0.72
C VAL A 192 7.79 11.27 0.22
N GLY A 193 7.68 12.53 -0.21
CA GLY A 193 7.05 13.60 0.58
C GLY A 193 5.57 13.32 0.85
N LEU A 194 4.80 12.95 -0.18
CA LEU A 194 3.38 12.61 -0.03
C LEU A 194 3.19 11.36 0.84
N ALA A 195 4.03 10.35 0.69
CA ALA A 195 3.97 9.15 1.53
C ALA A 195 4.26 9.46 3.02
N LYS A 196 5.21 10.37 3.30
CA LYS A 196 5.49 10.83 4.68
C LYS A 196 4.29 11.55 5.29
N GLU A 197 3.66 12.45 4.54
CA GLU A 197 2.44 13.15 4.97
C GLU A 197 1.28 12.15 5.23
N ALA A 198 1.06 11.22 4.31
CA ALA A 198 0.04 10.18 4.45
C ALA A 198 0.29 9.25 5.65
N ARG A 199 1.55 8.97 5.98
CA ARG A 199 1.93 8.21 7.18
C ARG A 199 1.69 9.02 8.45
N ARG A 200 2.03 10.31 8.47
CA ARG A 200 1.77 11.18 9.63
C ARG A 200 0.28 11.22 9.96
N ARG A 201 -0.57 11.45 8.95
CA ARG A 201 -2.04 11.43 9.12
C ARG A 201 -2.55 10.08 9.60
N TRP A 202 -2.01 8.97 9.07
CA TRP A 202 -2.37 7.64 9.55
C TRP A 202 -2.03 7.46 11.03
N GLN A 203 -0.85 7.90 11.47
CA GLN A 203 -0.43 7.83 12.87
C GLN A 203 -1.30 8.70 13.78
N GLU A 204 -1.65 9.91 13.33
CA GLU A 204 -2.57 10.80 14.04
C GLU A 204 -3.94 10.13 14.26
N LEU A 205 -4.49 9.45 13.23
CA LEU A 205 -5.78 8.75 13.31
C LEU A 205 -5.72 7.39 14.04
N SER A 206 -4.56 6.75 14.06
CA SER A 206 -4.31 5.42 14.65
C SER A 206 -3.68 5.49 16.05
N ALA A 207 -3.51 6.70 16.58
CA ALA A 207 -2.87 6.95 17.86
C ALA A 207 -3.58 6.20 19.02
N PRO A 208 -2.88 5.35 19.79
CA PRO A 208 -3.47 4.56 20.87
C PRO A 208 -4.17 5.39 21.96
N TRP A 209 -3.73 6.63 22.16
CA TRP A 209 -4.24 7.55 23.18
C TRP A 209 -5.49 8.32 22.75
N LEU A 210 -5.97 8.16 21.52
CA LEU A 210 -7.23 8.77 21.10
C LEU A 210 -8.42 8.08 21.78
N LEU A 211 -9.10 8.84 22.63
CA LEU A 211 -10.41 8.46 23.18
C LEU A 211 -11.40 8.21 22.03
N PRO A 212 -12.35 7.25 22.16
CA PRO A 212 -13.36 7.00 21.13
C PRO A 212 -14.14 8.25 20.70
N SER A 213 -14.34 9.21 21.62
CA SER A 213 -14.98 10.51 21.37
C SER A 213 -14.12 11.54 20.64
N GLN A 214 -12.79 11.34 20.62
CA GLN A 214 -11.83 12.18 19.89
C GLN A 214 -11.43 11.58 18.54
N ARG A 215 -11.81 10.33 18.27
CA ARG A 215 -11.73 9.75 16.93
C ARG A 215 -12.70 10.53 16.07
N GLN A 216 -12.19 11.17 15.01
CA GLN A 216 -13.04 11.76 14.00
C GLN A 216 -14.09 10.73 13.55
N PRO A 217 -15.29 11.14 13.10
CA PRO A 217 -16.29 10.22 12.57
C PRO A 217 -15.77 9.41 11.37
N GLU A 218 -14.58 9.72 10.87
CA GLU A 218 -13.89 8.96 9.86
C GLU A 218 -13.58 7.51 10.32
N ARG A 219 -13.84 6.53 9.47
CA ARG A 219 -13.28 5.19 9.57
C ARG A 219 -11.78 5.33 9.51
N SER A 220 -11.15 5.35 10.67
CA SER A 220 -9.74 5.07 10.78
C SER A 220 -9.47 3.77 10.01
N LEU A 221 -8.49 3.76 9.09
CA LEU A 221 -7.89 2.52 8.56
C LEU A 221 -7.13 1.82 9.70
N VAL A 222 -7.83 1.57 10.81
CA VAL A 222 -7.37 0.90 12.01
C VAL A 222 -7.95 -0.49 11.92
N LEU A 223 -7.01 -1.41 11.84
CA LEU A 223 -7.20 -2.84 11.73
C LEU A 223 -8.22 -3.35 12.76
N ARG A 224 -9.13 -4.22 12.30
CA ARG A 224 -9.49 -5.40 13.11
C ARG A 224 -9.41 -6.63 12.23
N THR A 225 -8.37 -7.42 12.46
CA THR A 225 -8.34 -8.82 12.07
C THR A 225 -8.83 -9.60 13.28
N VAL A 226 -10.00 -10.21 13.17
CA VAL A 226 -10.33 -11.35 14.04
C VAL A 226 -10.08 -12.59 13.19
N GLU A 227 -8.97 -13.26 13.47
CA GLU A 227 -8.72 -14.69 13.20
C GLU A 227 -9.38 -15.28 11.93
N GLY A 228 -9.00 -14.77 10.75
CA GLY A 228 -9.21 -15.47 9.48
C GLY A 228 -10.66 -15.71 9.03
N ARG A 229 -11.68 -15.22 9.74
CA ARG A 229 -13.09 -15.31 9.32
C ARG A 229 -13.65 -13.92 9.09
N GLN A 230 -13.87 -13.60 7.81
CA GLN A 230 -14.73 -12.49 7.45
C GLN A 230 -16.16 -12.88 7.79
N GLN A 231 -16.68 -12.38 8.91
CA GLN A 231 -18.12 -12.30 9.13
C GLN A 231 -18.51 -10.84 9.31
N PRO A 232 -19.68 -10.42 8.79
CA PRO A 232 -20.30 -9.17 9.20
C PRO A 232 -20.50 -9.20 10.71
N ILE A 233 -20.22 -8.09 11.39
CA ILE A 233 -20.50 -7.97 12.81
C ILE A 233 -22.01 -8.16 12.99
N ASP A 234 -22.39 -9.16 13.80
CA ASP A 234 -23.76 -9.34 14.26
C ASP A 234 -24.22 -8.03 14.92
N PRO A 235 -25.31 -7.40 14.44
CA PRO A 235 -25.80 -6.14 14.97
C PRO A 235 -25.82 -6.10 16.49
N LEU A 236 -26.15 -7.21 17.18
CA LEU A 236 -26.25 -7.29 18.64
C LEU A 236 -24.97 -6.93 19.42
N LEU A 237 -23.77 -7.15 18.87
CA LEU A 237 -22.51 -6.74 19.51
C LEU A 237 -22.24 -5.23 19.40
N LEU A 238 -22.86 -4.57 18.42
CA LEU A 238 -22.90 -3.10 18.31
C LEU A 238 -23.87 -2.51 19.36
N HIS A 239 -24.96 -3.22 19.68
CA HIS A 239 -25.99 -2.78 20.63
C HIS A 239 -25.52 -2.80 22.10
N ALA A 240 -24.57 -3.68 22.46
CA ALA A 240 -24.05 -3.78 23.83
C ALA A 240 -23.13 -2.61 24.24
N GLN A 241 -22.61 -1.84 23.28
CA GLN A 241 -21.66 -0.74 23.56
C GLN A 241 -22.24 0.67 23.33
N THR A 242 -23.40 0.80 22.67
CA THR A 242 -24.10 2.09 22.48
C THR A 242 -25.03 2.46 23.64
N GLY A 243 -25.16 1.61 24.66
CA GLY A 243 -25.91 1.91 25.88
C GLY A 243 -27.40 2.18 25.68
N LEU A 244 -27.97 1.87 24.51
CA LEU A 244 -29.41 1.93 24.28
C LEU A 244 -30.01 0.56 24.55
N VAL A 245 -30.45 0.37 25.78
CA VAL A 245 -31.58 -0.50 26.08
C VAL A 245 -32.67 0.40 26.67
N GLU A 246 -33.78 0.55 25.95
CA GLU A 246 -35.05 0.80 26.62
C GLU A 246 -35.52 -0.55 27.17
N TYR A 247 -35.72 -0.61 28.49
CA TYR A 247 -36.52 -1.65 29.14
C TYR A 247 -37.89 -1.05 29.45
N GLU A 248 -38.97 -1.73 29.06
CA GLU A 248 -40.26 -1.63 29.77
C GLU A 248 -40.14 -2.24 31.17
#